data_AF-A0A1I8NV95-F1
#
_entry.id   AF-A0A1I8NV95-F1
#
_cell.length_a   1.000
_cell.length_b   1.000
_cell.length_c   1.000
_cell.angle_alpha   90.00
_cell.angle_beta   90.00
_cell.angle_gamma   90.00
#
_symmetry.space_group_name_H-M   'P 1'
#
loop_
_entity.id
_entity.type
_entity.pdbx_description
1 polymer ?
#
loop_
_entity_poly.entity_id
_entity_poly.type
_entity_poly.pdbx_seq_one_letter_code
_entity_poly.pdbx_strand_id
1 'polypeptide(L)'
;MDMIMLFTRRRNFIKRISLVTVQIGLLAFSLVFIVFPLVFRYSVTLQRGILFLTFITYPRDLDLSNPSSVGLYATRSFFLNVPDPDVEDNVSQDKDDGGRTKRHVRIGLWHVLPKHVVKRFAKEMQLSDEAHEDLRNVTEVKDPNIDQLETVIKSSFPLVNSENEQQFYERLLAIPGNTIVLYLHGNTASRGSGHRLDVYKLLRNLGYHVISFDYRGYGDSDPVSPTEEGVVRDAMTVYNYISNLTMNPIFIWGHSLGTGVATNMLAQLNYLDDKAARGVILEAPFTNIKDEIRMHPFARPFKHLPWFDHTIARPMYTNSLRFESDQHISKFQQPIMILHAEDDYVVPFQLGYKLYRIALDTRGKSWGPIEFHRFDGSRKFGHKYICYAPELPELIKNFVNNYHKDIF
;
A
#
# COMPACT_ATOMS: atom_id res chain seq x y z
N MET A 1 -8.51 -71.38 19.35
CA MET A 1 -8.51 -70.89 17.95
C MET A 1 -8.85 -69.40 17.86
N ASP A 2 -9.69 -68.87 18.76
CA ASP A 2 -10.16 -67.47 18.73
C ASP A 2 -9.12 -66.39 19.08
N MET A 3 -8.17 -66.68 19.98
CA MET A 3 -7.13 -65.71 20.37
C MET A 3 -6.15 -65.39 19.22
N ILE A 4 -5.82 -66.37 18.38
CA ILE A 4 -4.98 -66.20 17.19
C ILE A 4 -5.74 -65.43 16.09
N MET A 5 -7.05 -65.68 15.93
CA MET A 5 -7.89 -64.94 14.98
C MET A 5 -8.05 -63.46 15.36
N LEU A 6 -8.26 -63.14 16.63
CA LEU A 6 -8.30 -61.76 17.14
C LEU A 6 -6.97 -61.02 16.95
N PHE A 7 -5.83 -61.68 17.21
CA PHE A 7 -4.50 -61.09 17.01
C PHE A 7 -4.22 -60.80 15.53
N THR A 8 -4.58 -61.73 14.64
CA THR A 8 -4.40 -61.58 13.19
C THR A 8 -5.29 -60.47 12.62
N ARG A 9 -6.54 -60.37 13.09
CA ARG A 9 -7.51 -59.33 12.68
C ARG A 9 -7.08 -57.94 13.14
N ARG A 10 -6.56 -57.81 14.37
CA ARG A 10 -6.01 -56.55 14.92
C ARG A 10 -4.73 -56.14 14.18
N ARG A 11 -3.85 -57.09 13.82
CA ARG A 11 -2.63 -56.83 13.04
C ARG A 11 -2.92 -56.38 11.61
N ASN A 12 -3.91 -56.98 10.95
CA ASN A 12 -4.35 -56.59 9.61
C ASN A 12 -5.04 -55.22 9.61
N PHE A 13 -5.80 -54.90 10.66
CA PHE A 13 -6.41 -53.58 10.85
C PHE A 13 -5.36 -52.48 11.07
N ILE A 14 -4.37 -52.70 11.96
CA ILE A 14 -3.26 -51.76 12.20
C ILE A 14 -2.40 -51.57 10.93
N LYS A 15 -2.11 -52.64 10.19
CA LYS A 15 -1.41 -52.54 8.89
C LYS A 15 -2.20 -51.75 7.85
N ARG A 16 -3.53 -51.89 7.81
CA ARG A 16 -4.38 -51.14 6.88
C ARG A 16 -4.41 -49.65 7.23
N ILE A 17 -4.53 -49.29 8.51
CA ILE A 17 -4.43 -47.90 8.96
C ILE A 17 -3.03 -47.34 8.63
N SER A 18 -1.97 -48.07 8.96
CA SER A 18 -0.59 -47.66 8.66
C SER A 18 -0.35 -47.45 7.16
N LEU A 19 -0.87 -48.34 6.31
CA LEU A 19 -0.77 -48.21 4.85
C LEU A 19 -1.54 -46.99 4.33
N VAL A 20 -2.76 -46.76 4.83
CA VAL A 20 -3.55 -45.59 4.46
C VAL A 20 -2.86 -44.30 4.91
N THR A 21 -2.29 -44.25 6.12
CA THR A 21 -1.51 -43.11 6.59
C THR A 21 -0.28 -42.86 5.71
N VAL A 22 0.45 -43.91 5.32
CA VAL A 22 1.59 -43.78 4.40
C VAL A 22 1.14 -43.29 3.02
N GLN A 23 0.03 -43.80 2.49
CA GLN A 23 -0.53 -43.35 1.21
C GLN A 23 -0.94 -41.88 1.25
N ILE A 24 -1.63 -41.44 2.31
CA ILE A 24 -2.00 -40.04 2.52
C ILE A 24 -0.73 -39.18 2.62
N GLY A 25 0.29 -39.64 3.35
CA GLY A 25 1.57 -38.96 3.46
C GLY A 25 2.28 -38.80 2.11
N LEU A 26 2.33 -39.84 1.29
CA LEU A 26 2.92 -39.80 -0.06
C LEU A 26 2.12 -38.91 -1.03
N LEU A 27 0.79 -38.91 -0.93
CA LEU A 27 -0.08 -38.03 -1.70
C LEU A 27 0.14 -36.56 -1.32
N ALA A 28 0.15 -36.25 -0.02
CA ALA A 28 0.45 -34.90 0.48
C ALA A 28 1.85 -34.45 0.07
N PHE A 29 2.85 -35.34 0.17
CA PHE A 29 4.20 -35.08 -0.30
C PHE A 29 4.23 -34.77 -1.80
N SER A 30 3.61 -35.61 -2.63
CA SER A 30 3.57 -35.39 -4.09
C SER A 30 2.84 -34.09 -4.44
N LEU A 31 1.77 -33.76 -3.73
CA LEU A 31 1.01 -32.54 -3.95
C LEU A 31 1.83 -31.28 -3.62
N VAL A 32 2.52 -31.27 -2.48
CA VAL A 32 3.30 -30.11 -2.01
C VAL A 32 4.64 -29.97 -2.75
N PHE A 33 5.33 -31.07 -3.04
CA PHE A 33 6.71 -31.03 -3.56
C PHE A 33 6.82 -31.24 -5.08
N ILE A 34 5.74 -31.68 -5.75
CA ILE A 34 5.75 -31.94 -7.20
C ILE A 34 4.63 -31.16 -7.89
N VAL A 35 3.38 -31.41 -7.52
CA VAL A 35 2.22 -30.84 -8.23
C VAL A 35 2.17 -29.32 -8.06
N PHE A 36 2.17 -28.82 -6.83
CA PHE A 36 2.08 -27.38 -6.58
C PHE A 36 3.23 -26.58 -7.21
N PRO A 37 4.52 -26.98 -7.07
CA PRO A 37 5.62 -26.25 -7.71
C PRO A 37 5.52 -26.22 -9.23
N LEU A 38 5.11 -27.32 -9.87
CA LEU A 38 4.94 -27.36 -11.33
C LEU A 38 3.75 -26.50 -11.78
N VAL A 39 2.60 -26.59 -11.10
CA VAL A 39 1.43 -25.76 -11.40
C VAL A 39 1.77 -24.28 -11.22
N PHE A 40 2.44 -23.92 -10.12
CA PHE A 40 2.90 -22.55 -9.89
C PHE A 40 3.83 -22.08 -11.01
N ARG A 41 4.80 -22.88 -11.42
CA ARG A 41 5.76 -22.54 -12.48
C ARG A 41 5.09 -22.16 -13.80
N TYR A 42 4.06 -22.90 -14.20
CA TYR A 42 3.42 -22.73 -15.52
C TYR A 42 2.15 -21.88 -15.49
N SER A 43 1.62 -21.53 -14.32
CA SER A 43 0.39 -20.72 -14.19
C SER A 43 0.70 -19.29 -13.75
N VAL A 44 0.75 -18.36 -14.73
CA VAL A 44 0.90 -16.91 -14.46
C VAL A 44 -0.25 -16.38 -13.61
N THR A 45 -1.47 -16.86 -13.85
CA THR A 45 -2.65 -16.49 -13.06
C THR A 45 -2.49 -16.88 -11.60
N LEU A 46 -1.95 -18.08 -11.31
CA LEU A 46 -1.70 -18.51 -9.94
C LEU A 46 -0.61 -17.67 -9.28
N GLN A 47 0.47 -17.36 -10.01
CA GLN A 47 1.55 -16.50 -9.52
C GLN A 47 1.03 -15.11 -9.13
N ARG A 48 0.25 -14.47 -10.02
CA ARG A 48 -0.38 -13.17 -9.75
C ARG A 48 -1.39 -13.26 -8.60
N GLY A 49 -2.21 -14.30 -8.59
CA GLY A 49 -3.20 -14.52 -7.53
C GLY A 49 -2.57 -14.65 -6.14
N ILE A 50 -1.45 -15.38 -6.02
CA ILE A 50 -0.73 -15.53 -4.75
C ILE A 50 0.03 -14.25 -4.37
N LEU A 51 0.56 -13.51 -5.34
CA LEU A 51 1.29 -12.27 -5.04
C LEU A 51 0.36 -11.14 -4.59
N PHE A 52 -0.75 -10.92 -5.30
CA PHE A 52 -1.64 -9.79 -5.06
C PHE A 52 -2.85 -10.12 -4.18
N LEU A 53 -3.20 -11.39 -3.99
CA LEU A 53 -4.23 -11.84 -3.06
C LEU A 53 -5.53 -10.99 -3.10
N THR A 54 -5.93 -10.55 -4.29
CA THR A 54 -7.02 -9.58 -4.47
C THR A 54 -8.38 -10.10 -3.99
N PHE A 55 -8.51 -11.42 -3.91
CA PHE A 55 -9.69 -12.11 -3.39
C PHE A 55 -9.82 -12.03 -1.85
N ILE A 56 -8.79 -11.58 -1.13
CA ILE A 56 -8.86 -11.41 0.32
C ILE A 56 -9.50 -10.06 0.63
N THR A 57 -10.79 -10.08 0.95
CA THR A 57 -11.54 -8.93 1.47
C THR A 57 -11.76 -9.09 2.98
N TYR A 58 -11.11 -8.23 3.76
CA TYR A 58 -11.30 -8.19 5.22
C TYR A 58 -11.09 -6.77 5.76
N PRO A 59 -12.04 -6.18 6.51
CA PRO A 59 -13.35 -6.74 6.87
C PRO A 59 -14.24 -7.04 5.65
N ARG A 60 -15.15 -8.01 5.77
CA ARG A 60 -16.12 -8.29 4.70
C ARG A 60 -17.14 -7.17 4.62
N ASP A 61 -17.63 -6.91 3.41
CA ASP A 61 -18.73 -5.97 3.13
C ASP A 61 -18.45 -4.52 3.58
N LEU A 62 -17.20 -4.10 3.49
CA LEU A 62 -16.78 -2.73 3.80
C LEU A 62 -17.37 -1.74 2.79
N ASP A 63 -18.12 -0.74 3.26
CA ASP A 63 -18.62 0.33 2.40
C ASP A 63 -17.52 1.36 2.11
N LEU A 64 -16.81 1.14 1.01
CA LEU A 64 -15.74 2.01 0.54
C LEU A 64 -16.25 3.35 -0.03
N SER A 65 -17.56 3.48 -0.28
CA SER A 65 -18.18 4.74 -0.68
C SER A 65 -18.43 5.67 0.52
N ASN A 66 -18.51 5.12 1.74
CA ASN A 66 -18.75 5.84 2.98
C ASN A 66 -17.61 5.63 4.01
N PRO A 67 -16.49 6.36 3.90
CA PRO A 67 -15.35 6.23 4.83
C PRO A 67 -15.70 6.52 6.30
N SER A 68 -16.75 7.32 6.56
CA SER A 68 -17.22 7.58 7.92
C SER A 68 -17.69 6.31 8.63
N SER A 69 -18.20 5.31 7.89
CA SER A 69 -18.63 4.02 8.44
C SER A 69 -17.49 3.23 9.10
N VAL A 70 -16.23 3.51 8.72
CA VAL A 70 -15.03 2.89 9.28
C VAL A 70 -14.28 3.84 10.23
N GLY A 71 -14.94 4.90 10.68
CA GLY A 71 -14.38 5.87 11.63
C GLY A 71 -13.41 6.86 11.00
N LEU A 72 -13.58 7.17 9.70
CA LEU A 72 -12.76 8.14 8.98
C LEU A 72 -13.63 9.27 8.39
N TYR A 73 -14.24 10.07 9.26
CA TYR A 73 -15.05 11.23 8.89
C TYR A 73 -14.25 12.32 8.16
N ALA A 74 -14.95 13.21 7.46
CA ALA A 74 -14.34 14.26 6.61
C ALA A 74 -13.33 13.69 5.59
N THR A 75 -13.77 12.60 4.96
CA THR A 75 -13.04 11.91 3.90
C THR A 75 -13.95 11.78 2.69
N ARG A 76 -13.47 12.24 1.54
CA ARG A 76 -14.17 12.11 0.25
C ARG A 76 -13.79 10.80 -0.41
N SER A 77 -14.78 10.05 -0.91
CA SER A 77 -14.59 8.87 -1.77
C SER A 77 -14.88 9.22 -3.23
N PHE A 78 -14.00 8.83 -4.15
CA PHE A 78 -14.14 9.13 -5.58
C PHE A 78 -13.32 8.15 -6.43
N PHE A 79 -13.51 8.19 -7.75
CA PHE A 79 -12.79 7.33 -8.69
C PHE A 79 -11.91 8.15 -9.64
N LEU A 80 -10.81 7.56 -10.09
CA LEU A 80 -10.02 8.06 -11.22
C LEU A 80 -9.95 7.01 -12.32
N ASN A 81 -9.92 7.48 -13.57
CA ASN A 81 -9.71 6.64 -14.75
C ASN A 81 -8.21 6.57 -15.05
N VAL A 82 -7.63 5.38 -14.96
CA VAL A 82 -6.24 5.09 -15.33
C VAL A 82 -6.20 4.65 -16.79
N PRO A 83 -5.61 5.41 -17.72
CA PRO A 83 -5.46 4.98 -19.10
C PRO A 83 -4.62 3.70 -19.17
N ASP A 84 -5.13 2.67 -19.85
CA ASP A 84 -4.42 1.39 -19.96
C ASP A 84 -4.62 0.75 -21.34
N PRO A 85 -3.57 0.69 -22.18
CA PRO A 85 -3.68 0.14 -23.52
C PRO A 85 -3.84 -1.39 -23.54
N ASP A 86 -3.42 -2.07 -22.46
CA ASP A 86 -3.27 -3.52 -22.38
C ASP A 86 -4.55 -4.24 -21.92
N VAL A 87 -5.60 -3.48 -21.57
CA VAL A 87 -6.88 -4.03 -21.09
C VAL A 87 -7.83 -4.30 -22.26
N GLU A 88 -8.47 -5.48 -22.25
CA GLU A 88 -9.45 -5.89 -23.27
C GLU A 88 -10.72 -5.02 -23.27
N ASP A 89 -11.43 -4.97 -24.40
CA ASP A 89 -12.52 -4.03 -24.72
C ASP A 89 -13.74 -4.06 -23.78
N ASN A 90 -13.76 -4.94 -22.78
CA ASN A 90 -14.86 -5.12 -21.83
C ASN A 90 -14.76 -4.24 -20.57
N VAL A 91 -13.70 -3.46 -20.40
CA VAL A 91 -13.53 -2.52 -19.27
C VAL A 91 -13.86 -1.10 -19.75
N SER A 92 -14.91 -0.53 -19.16
CA SER A 92 -15.38 0.88 -19.21
C SER A 92 -14.95 1.67 -20.46
N GLN A 93 -15.87 1.82 -21.43
CA GLN A 93 -15.62 2.56 -22.68
C GLN A 93 -16.14 4.01 -22.60
N ASP A 94 -15.24 4.98 -22.43
CA ASP A 94 -15.53 6.37 -22.74
C ASP A 94 -15.03 6.71 -24.15
N LYS A 95 -15.90 7.30 -24.98
CA LYS A 95 -15.54 7.82 -26.31
C LYS A 95 -15.03 9.25 -26.16
N ASP A 96 -13.87 9.55 -26.75
CA ASP A 96 -13.41 10.94 -26.84
C ASP A 96 -14.17 11.72 -27.94
N ASP A 97 -14.03 13.06 -27.94
CA ASP A 97 -14.64 13.97 -28.93
C ASP A 97 -14.19 13.70 -30.39
N GLY A 98 -13.23 12.79 -30.60
CA GLY A 98 -12.76 12.32 -31.90
C GLY A 98 -13.23 10.90 -32.26
N GLY A 99 -14.09 10.28 -31.46
CA GLY A 99 -14.64 8.94 -31.70
C GLY A 99 -13.68 7.78 -31.38
N ARG A 100 -12.54 8.02 -30.71
CA ARG A 100 -11.65 6.97 -30.23
C ARG A 100 -12.08 6.50 -28.85
N THR A 101 -12.26 5.19 -28.68
CA THR A 101 -12.50 4.57 -27.38
C THR A 101 -11.20 4.62 -26.56
N LYS A 102 -11.21 5.34 -25.43
CA LYS A 102 -10.08 5.27 -24.47
C LYS A 102 -10.30 4.09 -23.54
N ARG A 103 -9.35 3.17 -23.53
CA ARG A 103 -9.30 2.05 -22.57
C ARG A 103 -8.81 2.58 -21.24
N HIS A 104 -9.61 2.42 -20.19
CA HIS A 104 -9.24 2.85 -18.86
C HIS A 104 -9.69 1.87 -17.79
N VAL A 105 -8.97 1.87 -16.68
CA VAL A 105 -9.28 1.12 -15.45
C VAL A 105 -9.71 2.13 -14.40
N ARG A 106 -10.90 1.95 -13.81
CA ARG A 106 -11.33 2.82 -12.71
C ARG A 106 -10.73 2.33 -11.40
N ILE A 107 -10.10 3.23 -10.66
CA ILE A 107 -9.58 2.95 -9.32
C ILE A 107 -10.30 3.81 -8.29
N GLY A 108 -10.59 3.25 -7.12
CA GLY A 108 -11.24 3.94 -5.99
C GLY A 108 -10.23 4.63 -5.07
N LEU A 109 -10.50 5.90 -4.74
CA LEU A 109 -9.64 6.77 -3.94
C LEU A 109 -10.39 7.34 -2.74
N TRP A 110 -9.64 7.62 -1.68
CA TRP A 110 -10.04 8.43 -0.55
C TRP A 110 -9.12 9.64 -0.39
N HIS A 111 -9.73 10.81 -0.13
CA HIS A 111 -9.03 12.01 0.30
C HIS A 111 -9.45 12.37 1.73
N VAL A 112 -8.54 12.14 2.68
CA VAL A 112 -8.73 12.41 4.11
C VAL A 112 -8.21 13.80 4.44
N LEU A 113 -9.02 14.62 5.09
CA LEU A 113 -8.62 15.98 5.48
C LEU A 113 -7.85 16.00 6.82
N PRO A 114 -6.86 16.91 6.96
CA PRO A 114 -6.21 17.21 8.22
C PRO A 114 -7.20 17.66 9.30
N LYS A 115 -7.01 17.24 10.57
CA LYS A 115 -7.92 17.62 11.66
C LYS A 115 -8.10 19.13 11.83
N HIS A 116 -7.03 19.91 11.67
CA HIS A 116 -7.10 21.36 11.83
C HIS A 116 -7.91 22.04 10.72
N VAL A 117 -7.87 21.51 9.48
CA VAL A 117 -8.73 21.97 8.38
C VAL A 117 -10.17 21.60 8.66
N VAL A 118 -10.43 20.35 9.07
CA VAL A 118 -11.78 19.88 9.38
C VAL A 118 -12.44 20.71 10.47
N LYS A 119 -11.68 21.11 11.51
CA LYS A 119 -12.18 21.99 12.58
C LYS A 119 -12.64 23.35 12.04
N ARG A 120 -11.90 23.96 11.11
CA ARG A 120 -12.23 25.26 10.51
C ARG A 120 -13.51 25.24 9.68
N PHE A 121 -13.79 24.11 9.00
CA PHE A 121 -14.93 23.94 8.09
C PHE A 121 -16.02 22.98 8.62
N ALA A 122 -16.02 22.71 9.93
CA ALA A 122 -16.91 21.70 10.53
C ALA A 122 -18.39 22.00 10.29
N LYS A 123 -18.76 23.29 10.24
CA LYS A 123 -20.13 23.74 10.00
C LYS A 123 -20.55 23.48 8.55
N GLU A 124 -19.72 23.86 7.59
CA GLU A 124 -19.98 23.71 6.16
C GLU A 124 -20.10 22.22 5.77
N MET A 125 -19.33 21.34 6.45
CA MET A 125 -19.33 19.89 6.23
C MET A 125 -20.42 19.12 7.00
N GLN A 126 -21.23 19.79 7.85
CA GLN A 126 -22.31 19.15 8.63
C GLN A 126 -21.85 17.93 9.45
N LEU A 127 -20.75 18.08 10.20
CA LEU A 127 -20.17 16.99 10.98
C LEU A 127 -21.08 16.53 12.14
N SER A 128 -20.96 15.26 12.53
CA SER A 128 -21.68 14.72 13.70
C SER A 128 -21.10 15.22 15.03
N ASP A 129 -21.86 15.05 16.11
CA ASP A 129 -21.43 15.44 17.45
C ASP A 129 -20.16 14.70 17.91
N GLU A 130 -20.01 13.43 17.53
CA GLU A 130 -18.80 12.64 17.82
C GLU A 130 -17.57 13.22 17.10
N ALA A 131 -17.75 13.66 15.85
CA ALA A 131 -16.68 14.31 15.10
C ALA A 131 -16.32 15.67 15.72
N HIS A 132 -17.31 16.43 16.22
CA HIS A 132 -17.06 17.66 16.98
C HIS A 132 -16.27 17.39 18.27
N GLU A 133 -16.57 16.30 18.98
CA GLU A 133 -15.85 15.91 20.19
C GLU A 133 -14.38 15.55 19.90
N ASP A 134 -14.11 14.78 18.84
CA ASP A 134 -12.76 14.42 18.40
C ASP A 134 -11.89 15.62 17.98
N LEU A 135 -12.52 16.75 17.66
CA LEU A 135 -11.87 18.00 17.23
C LEU A 135 -11.63 19.00 18.37
N ARG A 136 -12.21 18.80 19.57
CA ARG A 136 -12.16 19.78 20.68
C ARG A 136 -10.74 20.25 20.99
N ASN A 137 -9.81 19.31 21.08
CA ASN A 137 -8.42 19.57 21.48
C ASN A 137 -7.46 19.88 20.31
N VAL A 138 -7.97 19.94 19.08
CA VAL A 138 -7.14 20.27 17.91
C VAL A 138 -6.75 21.73 17.97
N THR A 139 -5.45 22.00 17.97
CA THR A 139 -4.93 23.37 17.98
C THR A 139 -5.06 23.97 16.58
N GLU A 140 -5.62 25.18 16.50
CA GLU A 140 -5.65 25.95 15.26
C GLU A 140 -4.34 26.73 15.13
N VAL A 141 -3.62 26.49 14.04
CA VAL A 141 -2.47 27.33 13.66
C VAL A 141 -3.03 28.64 13.11
N LYS A 142 -2.72 29.78 13.72
CA LYS A 142 -3.13 31.09 13.21
C LYS A 142 -2.20 31.53 12.08
N ASP A 143 -2.76 31.74 10.90
CA ASP A 143 -2.05 32.28 9.74
C ASP A 143 -2.99 33.24 9.00
N PRO A 144 -2.69 34.56 8.98
CA PRO A 144 -3.55 35.57 8.37
C PRO A 144 -3.86 35.32 6.89
N ASN A 145 -2.95 34.69 6.14
CA ASN A 145 -3.16 34.38 4.73
C ASN A 145 -4.14 33.21 4.57
N ILE A 146 -4.05 32.22 5.46
CA ILE A 146 -4.99 31.09 5.49
C ILE A 146 -6.38 31.58 5.91
N ASP A 147 -6.48 32.53 6.85
CA ASP A 147 -7.76 33.06 7.33
C ASP A 147 -8.52 33.86 6.25
N GLN A 148 -7.81 34.56 5.37
CA GLN A 148 -8.42 35.20 4.19
C GLN A 148 -8.95 34.16 3.18
N LEU A 149 -8.13 33.14 2.86
CA LEU A 149 -8.54 32.04 1.98
C LEU A 149 -9.74 31.28 2.57
N GLU A 150 -9.76 31.07 3.88
CA GLU A 150 -10.86 30.44 4.60
C GLU A 150 -12.17 31.20 4.37
N THR A 151 -12.16 32.53 4.49
CA THR A 151 -13.34 33.36 4.27
C THR A 151 -13.89 33.19 2.85
N VAL A 152 -13.01 33.17 1.85
CA VAL A 152 -13.37 32.98 0.43
C VAL A 152 -13.94 31.57 0.17
N ILE A 153 -13.36 30.55 0.81
CA ILE A 153 -13.83 29.17 0.68
C ILE A 153 -15.21 29.04 1.35
N LYS A 154 -15.39 29.55 2.57
CA LYS A 154 -16.70 29.54 3.26
C LYS A 154 -17.78 30.26 2.47
N SER A 155 -17.47 31.38 1.84
CA SER A 155 -18.43 32.09 0.99
C SER A 155 -18.76 31.31 -0.30
N SER A 156 -17.80 30.56 -0.85
CA SER A 156 -18.00 29.74 -2.05
C SER A 156 -18.75 28.44 -1.75
N PHE A 157 -18.62 27.91 -0.53
CA PHE A 157 -19.18 26.64 -0.09
C PHE A 157 -19.90 26.82 1.26
N PRO A 158 -21.03 27.54 1.31
CA PRO A 158 -21.79 27.72 2.54
C PRO A 158 -22.38 26.40 3.08
N LEU A 159 -22.50 25.40 2.21
CA LEU A 159 -22.90 24.03 2.53
C LEU A 159 -22.19 23.08 1.57
N VAL A 160 -21.54 22.04 2.10
CA VAL A 160 -20.93 20.98 1.30
C VAL A 160 -21.96 19.88 1.05
N ASN A 161 -22.12 19.48 -0.21
CA ASN A 161 -23.02 18.43 -0.68
C ASN A 161 -22.37 17.65 -1.84
N SER A 162 -23.03 16.61 -2.34
CA SER A 162 -22.50 15.74 -3.39
C SER A 162 -22.15 16.46 -4.71
N GLU A 163 -22.74 17.61 -5.01
CA GLU A 163 -22.51 18.35 -6.25
C GLU A 163 -21.25 19.21 -6.19
N ASN A 164 -20.90 19.71 -5.00
CA ASN A 164 -19.77 20.64 -4.80
C ASN A 164 -18.60 20.05 -4.02
N GLU A 165 -18.76 18.86 -3.42
CA GLU A 165 -17.75 18.20 -2.59
C GLU A 165 -16.40 18.08 -3.29
N GLN A 166 -16.39 17.73 -4.58
CA GLN A 166 -15.16 17.67 -5.37
C GLN A 166 -14.38 18.99 -5.34
N GLN A 167 -15.04 20.07 -5.76
CA GLN A 167 -14.40 21.38 -5.85
C GLN A 167 -13.97 21.88 -4.48
N PHE A 168 -14.76 21.58 -3.44
CA PHE A 168 -14.42 21.91 -2.06
C PHE A 168 -13.12 21.23 -1.62
N TYR A 169 -13.01 19.91 -1.74
CA TYR A 169 -11.80 19.16 -1.37
C TYR A 169 -10.58 19.53 -2.20
N GLU A 170 -10.76 19.75 -3.51
CA GLU A 170 -9.66 20.18 -4.41
C GLU A 170 -9.15 21.58 -4.04
N ARG A 171 -10.05 22.52 -3.68
CA ARG A 171 -9.62 23.83 -3.16
C ARG A 171 -8.88 23.73 -1.85
N LEU A 172 -9.32 22.88 -0.92
CA LEU A 172 -8.61 22.66 0.35
C LEU A 172 -7.22 22.06 0.12
N LEU A 173 -7.10 21.10 -0.80
CA LEU A 173 -5.82 20.50 -1.19
C LEU A 173 -4.84 21.53 -1.78
N ALA A 174 -5.37 22.55 -2.46
CA ALA A 174 -4.61 23.62 -3.11
C ALA A 174 -4.22 24.78 -2.19
N ILE A 175 -4.70 24.83 -0.93
CA ILE A 175 -4.28 25.87 0.03
C ILE A 175 -2.77 25.76 0.25
N PRO A 176 -1.98 26.83 -0.01
CA PRO A 176 -0.52 26.78 0.16
C PRO A 176 -0.10 26.45 1.60
N GLY A 177 0.98 25.70 1.73
CA GLY A 177 1.57 25.34 3.04
C GLY A 177 1.04 24.03 3.63
N ASN A 178 0.09 23.38 2.95
CA ASN A 178 -0.32 22.03 3.32
C ASN A 178 0.73 20.99 2.93
N THR A 179 0.77 19.87 3.63
CA THR A 179 1.53 18.69 3.23
C THR A 179 0.58 17.57 2.83
N ILE A 180 0.94 16.84 1.78
CA ILE A 180 0.12 15.75 1.23
C ILE A 180 0.92 14.46 1.34
N VAL A 181 0.29 13.41 1.86
CA VAL A 181 0.83 12.05 1.86
C VAL A 181 0.02 11.18 0.90
N LEU A 182 0.68 10.70 -0.15
CA LEU A 182 0.15 9.65 -1.01
C LEU A 182 0.50 8.29 -0.40
N TYR A 183 -0.51 7.58 0.11
CA TYR A 183 -0.34 6.29 0.77
C TYR A 183 -0.57 5.13 -0.21
N LEU A 184 0.48 4.33 -0.43
CA LEU A 184 0.51 3.15 -1.26
C LEU A 184 0.43 1.92 -0.36
N HIS A 185 -0.74 1.29 -0.31
CA HIS A 185 -0.97 0.19 0.63
C HIS A 185 -0.25 -1.11 0.23
N GLY A 186 -0.01 -1.96 1.23
CA GLY A 186 0.52 -3.31 1.04
C GLY A 186 -0.51 -4.29 0.49
N ASN A 187 -0.07 -5.55 0.32
CA ASN A 187 -0.90 -6.63 -0.18
C ASN A 187 -2.17 -6.88 0.67
N THR A 188 -3.19 -7.50 0.09
CA THR A 188 -4.48 -7.90 0.68
C THR A 188 -5.44 -6.77 1.10
N ALA A 189 -6.73 -7.11 1.20
CA ALA A 189 -7.80 -6.26 1.69
C ALA A 189 -7.95 -4.96 0.88
N SER A 190 -8.40 -3.86 1.51
CA SER A 190 -8.66 -2.60 0.82
C SER A 190 -8.08 -1.38 1.55
N ARG A 191 -8.17 -0.20 0.94
CA ARG A 191 -7.77 1.09 1.52
C ARG A 191 -8.44 1.35 2.87
N GLY A 192 -9.63 0.83 3.12
CA GLY A 192 -10.37 0.99 4.37
C GLY A 192 -10.10 -0.07 5.45
N SER A 193 -9.08 -0.91 5.28
CA SER A 193 -8.91 -2.10 6.13
C SER A 193 -7.84 -1.95 7.21
N GLY A 194 -8.21 -2.28 8.45
CA GLY A 194 -7.29 -2.55 9.56
C GLY A 194 -6.36 -1.38 9.93
N HIS A 195 -5.08 -1.67 10.10
CA HIS A 195 -4.05 -0.72 10.56
C HIS A 195 -3.91 0.52 9.67
N ARG A 196 -4.32 0.43 8.40
CA ARG A 196 -4.27 1.54 7.44
C ARG A 196 -5.07 2.74 7.95
N LEU A 197 -6.23 2.51 8.55
CA LEU A 197 -7.05 3.57 9.14
C LEU A 197 -6.32 4.29 10.27
N ASP A 198 -5.51 3.57 11.05
CA ASP A 198 -4.72 4.17 12.13
C ASP A 198 -3.55 4.99 11.57
N VAL A 199 -2.94 4.57 10.46
CA VAL A 199 -1.96 5.39 9.75
C VAL A 199 -2.61 6.68 9.24
N TYR A 200 -3.79 6.61 8.61
CA TYR A 200 -4.47 7.81 8.13
C TYR A 200 -4.83 8.77 9.27
N LYS A 201 -5.31 8.21 10.39
CA LYS A 201 -5.61 8.96 11.62
C LYS A 201 -4.35 9.61 12.19
N LEU A 202 -3.23 8.90 12.23
CA LEU A 202 -1.94 9.44 12.63
C LEU A 202 -1.56 10.63 11.73
N LEU A 203 -1.52 10.44 10.41
CA LEU A 203 -1.09 11.47 9.46
C LEU A 203 -2.01 12.71 9.47
N ARG A 204 -3.34 12.54 9.53
CA ARG A 204 -4.26 13.68 9.64
C ARG A 204 -4.13 14.42 10.98
N ASN A 205 -3.73 13.74 12.05
CA ASN A 205 -3.44 14.36 13.35
C ASN A 205 -2.13 15.17 13.31
N LEU A 206 -1.17 14.79 12.45
CA LEU A 206 0.03 15.59 12.17
C LEU A 206 -0.24 16.80 11.28
N GLY A 207 -1.46 16.93 10.75
CA GLY A 207 -1.87 18.04 9.91
C GLY A 207 -1.71 17.79 8.42
N TYR A 208 -1.61 16.54 7.98
CA TYR A 208 -1.40 16.21 6.57
C TYR A 208 -2.69 15.78 5.88
N HIS A 209 -2.83 16.14 4.60
CA HIS A 209 -3.82 15.49 3.74
C HIS A 209 -3.33 14.08 3.44
N VAL A 210 -4.24 13.11 3.44
CA VAL A 210 -3.91 11.74 3.03
C VAL A 210 -4.72 11.41 1.79
N ILE A 211 -4.02 11.05 0.71
CA ILE A 211 -4.64 10.43 -0.46
C ILE A 211 -4.27 8.95 -0.43
N SER A 212 -5.26 8.08 -0.36
CA SER A 212 -5.08 6.63 -0.44
C SER A 212 -6.01 6.08 -1.52
N PHE A 213 -5.64 4.97 -2.14
CA PHE A 213 -6.44 4.34 -3.17
C PHE A 213 -6.30 2.82 -3.12
N ASP A 214 -7.20 2.10 -3.78
CA ASP A 214 -7.04 0.68 -4.07
C ASP A 214 -6.52 0.49 -5.49
N TYR A 215 -5.44 -0.28 -5.67
CA TYR A 215 -4.98 -0.62 -7.01
C TYR A 215 -6.08 -1.36 -7.79
N ARG A 216 -5.95 -1.43 -9.12
CA ARG A 216 -6.79 -2.29 -9.96
C ARG A 216 -6.93 -3.69 -9.34
N GLY A 217 -8.13 -4.25 -9.38
CA GLY A 217 -8.42 -5.56 -8.80
C GLY A 217 -8.59 -5.61 -7.28
N TYR A 218 -8.32 -4.53 -6.54
CA TYR A 218 -8.56 -4.43 -5.10
C TYR A 218 -9.81 -3.61 -4.78
N GLY A 219 -10.43 -3.90 -3.63
CA GLY A 219 -11.56 -3.11 -3.12
C GLY A 219 -12.71 -2.98 -4.12
N ASP A 220 -13.12 -1.74 -4.37
CA ASP A 220 -14.14 -1.35 -5.35
C ASP A 220 -13.54 -0.81 -6.67
N SER A 221 -12.22 -0.94 -6.86
CA SER A 221 -11.57 -0.69 -8.16
C SER A 221 -11.97 -1.76 -9.17
N ASP A 222 -11.91 -1.44 -10.46
CA ASP A 222 -12.32 -2.37 -11.52
C ASP A 222 -11.57 -3.72 -11.38
N PRO A 223 -12.25 -4.87 -11.55
CA PRO A 223 -11.75 -6.21 -11.23
C PRO A 223 -10.77 -6.75 -12.27
N VAL A 224 -9.72 -5.98 -12.56
CA VAL A 224 -8.65 -6.32 -13.51
C VAL A 224 -7.50 -7.00 -12.76
N SER A 225 -6.98 -8.09 -13.31
CA SER A 225 -5.85 -8.83 -12.72
C SER A 225 -4.62 -7.91 -12.61
N PRO A 226 -4.06 -7.71 -11.40
CA PRO A 226 -2.93 -6.79 -11.25
C PRO A 226 -1.65 -7.32 -11.87
N THR A 227 -0.83 -6.39 -12.35
CA THR A 227 0.57 -6.58 -12.75
C THR A 227 1.41 -5.54 -12.03
N GLU A 228 2.73 -5.76 -11.92
CA GLU A 228 3.61 -4.74 -11.33
C GLU A 228 3.49 -3.41 -12.08
N GLU A 229 3.55 -3.44 -13.41
CA GLU A 229 3.38 -2.22 -14.23
C GLU A 229 2.01 -1.58 -14.03
N GLY A 230 0.95 -2.38 -13.94
CA GLY A 230 -0.41 -1.88 -13.74
C GLY A 230 -0.58 -1.14 -12.41
N VAL A 231 -0.10 -1.72 -11.31
CA VAL A 231 -0.22 -1.06 -9.98
C VAL A 231 0.68 0.18 -9.87
N VAL A 232 1.83 0.20 -10.56
CA VAL A 232 2.69 1.39 -10.65
C VAL A 232 2.03 2.48 -11.50
N ARG A 233 1.39 2.10 -12.61
CA ARG A 233 0.61 3.02 -13.45
C ARG A 233 -0.56 3.65 -12.68
N ASP A 234 -1.27 2.86 -11.89
CA ASP A 234 -2.33 3.35 -11.00
C ASP A 234 -1.77 4.42 -10.05
N ALA A 235 -0.64 4.15 -9.38
CA ALA A 235 0.02 5.09 -8.48
C ALA A 235 0.48 6.38 -9.17
N MET A 236 1.07 6.26 -10.37
CA MET A 236 1.48 7.41 -11.19
C MET A 236 0.28 8.28 -11.60
N THR A 237 -0.86 7.68 -11.95
CA THR A 237 -2.08 8.43 -12.27
C THR A 237 -2.59 9.21 -11.06
N VAL A 238 -2.60 8.61 -9.87
CA VAL A 238 -2.97 9.32 -8.63
C VAL A 238 -1.99 10.45 -8.33
N TYR A 239 -0.68 10.20 -8.46
CA TYR A 239 0.34 11.23 -8.26
C TYR A 239 0.16 12.42 -9.20
N ASN A 240 -0.06 12.14 -10.49
CA ASN A 240 -0.28 13.16 -11.51
C ASN A 240 -1.57 13.96 -11.24
N TYR A 241 -2.65 13.30 -10.79
CA TYR A 241 -3.87 13.99 -10.37
C TYR A 241 -3.59 15.00 -9.25
N ILE A 242 -2.90 14.58 -8.18
CA ILE A 242 -2.54 15.47 -7.06
C ILE A 242 -1.66 16.63 -7.53
N SER A 243 -0.57 16.33 -8.23
CA SER A 243 0.42 17.34 -8.66
C SER A 243 -0.11 18.33 -9.72
N ASN A 244 -1.25 18.05 -10.34
CA ASN A 244 -1.94 18.99 -11.24
C ASN A 244 -2.91 19.92 -10.51
N LEU A 245 -3.32 19.59 -9.29
CA LEU A 245 -4.23 20.39 -8.48
C LEU A 245 -3.50 21.35 -7.53
N THR A 246 -2.24 21.06 -7.18
CA THR A 246 -1.51 21.81 -6.16
C THR A 246 -0.01 21.77 -6.35
N MET A 247 0.66 22.79 -5.80
CA MET A 247 2.13 22.89 -5.67
C MET A 247 2.62 22.52 -4.26
N ASN A 248 1.72 22.10 -3.38
CA ASN A 248 2.07 21.65 -2.05
C ASN A 248 3.00 20.42 -2.10
N PRO A 249 3.90 20.27 -1.13
CA PRO A 249 4.80 19.13 -1.07
C PRO A 249 4.05 17.80 -0.92
N ILE A 250 4.40 16.85 -1.78
CA ILE A 250 3.86 15.49 -1.78
C ILE A 250 4.92 14.53 -1.23
N PHE A 251 4.59 13.82 -0.16
CA PHE A 251 5.38 12.71 0.37
C PHE A 251 4.72 11.39 0.01
N ILE A 252 5.52 10.38 -0.30
CA ILE A 252 5.03 9.03 -0.62
C ILE A 252 5.19 8.16 0.62
N TRP A 253 4.14 7.43 1.01
CA TRP A 253 4.23 6.39 2.04
C TRP A 253 3.90 5.04 1.41
N GLY A 254 4.90 4.16 1.28
CA GLY A 254 4.69 2.79 0.86
C GLY A 254 4.70 1.84 2.05
N HIS A 255 3.72 0.95 2.15
CA HIS A 255 3.73 -0.14 3.14
C HIS A 255 3.85 -1.50 2.44
N SER A 256 4.79 -2.35 2.86
CA SER A 256 4.95 -3.72 2.34
C SER A 256 5.04 -3.72 0.81
N LEU A 257 4.13 -4.39 0.08
CA LEU A 257 4.03 -4.32 -1.40
C LEU A 257 4.10 -2.89 -1.96
N GLY A 258 3.47 -1.93 -1.28
CA GLY A 258 3.47 -0.52 -1.66
C GLY A 258 4.85 0.14 -1.66
N THR A 259 5.85 -0.42 -0.97
CA THR A 259 7.25 0.05 -1.03
C THR A 259 7.90 -0.23 -2.38
N GLY A 260 7.59 -1.39 -2.97
CA GLY A 260 7.98 -1.75 -4.33
C GLY A 260 7.33 -0.82 -5.36
N VAL A 261 6.05 -0.52 -5.18
CA VAL A 261 5.30 0.42 -6.03
C VAL A 261 5.87 1.83 -5.91
N ALA A 262 6.11 2.31 -4.68
CA ALA A 262 6.65 3.64 -4.40
C ALA A 262 8.01 3.87 -5.07
N THR A 263 8.93 2.93 -4.87
CA THR A 263 10.30 3.04 -5.42
C THR A 263 10.29 2.98 -6.95
N ASN A 264 9.49 2.12 -7.57
CA ASN A 264 9.34 2.04 -9.02
C ASN A 264 8.71 3.33 -9.59
N MET A 265 7.61 3.80 -8.99
CA MET A 265 6.95 5.05 -9.38
C MET A 265 7.93 6.24 -9.34
N LEU A 266 8.69 6.41 -8.26
CA LEU A 266 9.67 7.50 -8.13
C LEU A 266 10.81 7.38 -9.13
N ALA A 267 11.30 6.17 -9.41
CA ALA A 267 12.30 5.94 -10.43
C ALA A 267 11.81 6.36 -11.84
N GLN A 268 10.51 6.19 -12.12
CA GLN A 268 9.90 6.63 -13.38
C GLN A 268 9.60 8.14 -13.41
N LEU A 269 9.26 8.74 -12.27
CA LEU A 269 8.91 10.15 -12.13
C LEU A 269 10.13 11.09 -11.89
N ASN A 270 11.36 10.58 -11.96
CA ASN A 270 12.59 11.33 -11.67
C ASN A 270 12.87 12.53 -12.63
N TYR A 271 11.95 12.85 -13.54
CA TYR A 271 12.01 14.02 -14.43
C TYR A 271 11.15 15.21 -13.97
N LEU A 272 10.31 15.03 -12.95
CA LEU A 272 9.44 16.09 -12.44
C LEU A 272 10.24 16.95 -11.46
N ASP A 273 10.78 18.08 -11.91
CA ASP A 273 11.60 18.97 -11.07
C ASP A 273 10.75 19.68 -9.99
N ASP A 274 9.99 20.71 -10.36
CA ASP A 274 9.15 21.48 -9.42
C ASP A 274 7.98 20.69 -8.81
N LYS A 275 7.61 19.59 -9.47
CA LYS A 275 6.53 18.68 -9.04
C LYS A 275 7.07 17.37 -8.48
N ALA A 276 8.37 17.28 -8.17
CA ALA A 276 8.96 16.12 -7.51
C ALA A 276 8.27 15.85 -6.17
N ALA A 277 8.20 14.57 -5.81
CA ALA A 277 7.90 14.20 -4.44
C ALA A 277 9.01 14.75 -3.55
N ARG A 278 8.68 15.13 -2.32
CA ARG A 278 9.65 15.70 -1.37
C ARG A 278 10.37 14.66 -0.53
N GLY A 279 9.84 13.45 -0.47
CA GLY A 279 10.43 12.36 0.27
C GLY A 279 9.58 11.09 0.17
N VAL A 280 10.17 9.98 0.56
CA VAL A 280 9.49 8.68 0.61
C VAL A 280 9.72 8.00 1.95
N ILE A 281 8.62 7.53 2.55
CA ILE A 281 8.61 6.69 3.74
C ILE A 281 8.30 5.26 3.27
N LEU A 282 9.23 4.35 3.56
CA LEU A 282 9.14 2.93 3.21
C LEU A 282 8.96 2.12 4.50
N GLU A 283 7.74 1.67 4.76
CA GLU A 283 7.38 0.88 5.93
C GLU A 283 7.38 -0.62 5.60
N ALA A 284 8.16 -1.38 6.36
CA ALA A 284 8.43 -2.81 6.14
C ALA A 284 8.82 -3.14 4.68
N PRO A 285 9.86 -2.48 4.12
CA PRO A 285 10.24 -2.69 2.74
C PRO A 285 10.96 -4.02 2.51
N PHE A 286 11.01 -4.42 1.25
CA PHE A 286 11.81 -5.54 0.77
C PHE A 286 12.72 -5.13 -0.40
N THR A 287 13.72 -5.95 -0.71
CA THR A 287 14.65 -5.67 -1.81
C THR A 287 14.03 -5.98 -3.18
N ASN A 288 13.49 -7.18 -3.33
CA ASN A 288 12.74 -7.65 -4.50
C ASN A 288 11.89 -8.88 -4.13
N ILE A 289 10.95 -9.27 -4.98
CA ILE A 289 10.04 -10.41 -4.71
C ILE A 289 10.78 -11.74 -4.56
N LYS A 290 11.90 -11.95 -5.24
CA LYS A 290 12.67 -13.20 -5.08
C LYS A 290 13.30 -13.29 -3.70
N ASP A 291 13.89 -12.21 -3.21
CA ASP A 291 14.47 -12.17 -1.88
C ASP A 291 13.39 -12.31 -0.80
N GLU A 292 12.23 -11.66 -0.99
CA GLU A 292 11.06 -11.79 -0.11
C GLU A 292 10.59 -13.25 -0.03
N ILE A 293 10.28 -13.88 -1.18
CA ILE A 293 9.87 -15.29 -1.25
C ILE A 293 10.90 -16.23 -0.60
N ARG A 294 12.21 -16.02 -0.85
CA ARG A 294 13.26 -16.91 -0.32
C ARG A 294 13.46 -16.78 1.18
N MET A 295 13.23 -15.60 1.73
CA MET A 295 13.44 -15.33 3.15
C MET A 295 12.16 -15.43 3.98
N HIS A 296 11.00 -15.45 3.33
CA HIS A 296 9.73 -15.64 4.01
C HIS A 296 9.73 -16.95 4.84
N PRO A 297 9.17 -16.96 6.07
CA PRO A 297 9.16 -18.14 6.93
C PRO A 297 8.65 -19.43 6.27
N PHE A 298 7.65 -19.35 5.39
CA PHE A 298 7.12 -20.50 4.63
C PHE A 298 8.19 -21.19 3.75
N ALA A 299 9.18 -20.45 3.26
CA ALA A 299 10.19 -20.98 2.35
C ALA A 299 11.33 -21.68 3.10
N ARG A 300 11.48 -21.49 4.42
CA ARG A 300 12.56 -22.10 5.23
C ARG A 300 12.74 -23.61 4.99
N PRO A 301 11.68 -24.46 4.95
CA PRO A 301 11.85 -25.89 4.67
C PRO A 301 12.18 -26.21 3.20
N PHE A 302 11.95 -25.28 2.26
CA PHE A 302 12.04 -25.56 0.81
C PHE A 302 13.17 -24.81 0.09
N LYS A 303 13.68 -23.71 0.63
CA LYS A 303 14.57 -22.74 -0.06
C LYS A 303 15.94 -23.29 -0.50
N HIS A 304 16.36 -24.42 0.06
CA HIS A 304 17.61 -25.10 -0.28
C HIS A 304 17.41 -26.21 -1.32
N LEU A 305 16.17 -26.51 -1.70
CA LEU A 305 15.87 -27.54 -2.69
C LEU A 305 16.17 -26.99 -4.10
N PRO A 306 16.90 -27.74 -4.95
CA PRO A 306 17.29 -27.28 -6.29
C PRO A 306 16.11 -26.86 -7.17
N TRP A 307 14.93 -27.45 -6.96
CA TRP A 307 13.73 -27.11 -7.72
C TRP A 307 13.10 -25.78 -7.31
N PHE A 308 13.29 -25.30 -6.07
CA PHE A 308 12.58 -24.12 -5.55
C PHE A 308 12.85 -22.86 -6.37
N ASP A 309 14.11 -22.61 -6.69
CA ASP A 309 14.48 -21.46 -7.53
C ASP A 309 13.92 -21.59 -8.95
N HIS A 310 13.94 -22.80 -9.51
CA HIS A 310 13.45 -23.07 -10.84
C HIS A 310 11.93 -22.93 -10.93
N THR A 311 11.17 -23.38 -9.93
CA THR A 311 9.71 -23.46 -10.01
C THR A 311 8.99 -22.32 -9.32
N ILE A 312 9.59 -21.63 -8.35
CA ILE A 312 8.94 -20.56 -7.57
C ILE A 312 9.58 -19.20 -7.87
N ALA A 313 10.88 -19.03 -7.59
CA ALA A 313 11.52 -17.71 -7.69
C ALA A 313 11.68 -17.21 -9.13
N ARG A 314 12.19 -18.06 -10.05
CA ARG A 314 12.44 -17.68 -11.44
C ARG A 314 11.15 -17.32 -12.21
N PRO A 315 10.03 -18.05 -12.06
CA PRO A 315 8.77 -17.70 -12.74
C PRO A 315 8.26 -16.30 -12.42
N MET A 316 8.36 -15.85 -11.17
CA MET A 316 8.00 -14.47 -10.78
C MET A 316 8.79 -13.43 -11.57
N TYR A 317 10.10 -13.67 -11.75
CA TYR A 317 10.98 -12.80 -12.53
C TYR A 317 10.66 -12.77 -14.02
N THR A 318 10.39 -13.93 -14.60
CA THR A 318 10.09 -14.05 -16.04
C THR A 318 8.74 -13.46 -16.40
N ASN A 319 7.82 -13.36 -15.44
CA ASN A 319 6.47 -12.82 -15.65
C ASN A 319 6.30 -11.37 -15.19
N SER A 320 7.41 -10.63 -15.07
CA SER A 320 7.44 -9.20 -14.72
C SER A 320 6.76 -8.89 -13.37
N LEU A 321 6.95 -9.76 -12.38
CA LEU A 321 6.50 -9.58 -10.99
C LEU A 321 7.72 -9.50 -10.07
N ARG A 322 8.57 -8.49 -10.30
CA ARG A 322 9.92 -8.41 -9.72
C ARG A 322 9.97 -7.49 -8.50
N PHE A 323 9.29 -6.35 -8.56
CA PHE A 323 9.31 -5.26 -7.58
C PHE A 323 10.73 -4.96 -7.10
N GLU A 324 11.63 -4.61 -8.04
CA GLU A 324 13.08 -4.47 -7.83
C GLU A 324 13.44 -3.17 -7.11
N SER A 325 12.99 -3.01 -5.86
CA SER A 325 13.32 -1.85 -5.02
C SER A 325 14.82 -1.65 -4.88
N ASP A 326 15.60 -2.72 -4.84
CA ASP A 326 17.06 -2.69 -4.86
C ASP A 326 17.66 -2.06 -6.13
N GLN A 327 16.95 -2.07 -7.26
CA GLN A 327 17.35 -1.39 -8.50
C GLN A 327 16.74 0.01 -8.61
N HIS A 328 15.52 0.21 -8.11
CA HIS A 328 14.79 1.47 -8.23
C HIS A 328 15.29 2.53 -7.25
N ILE A 329 15.77 2.12 -6.07
CA ILE A 329 16.22 3.04 -5.02
C ILE A 329 17.40 3.93 -5.44
N SER A 330 18.18 3.51 -6.44
CA SER A 330 19.30 4.26 -7.00
C SER A 330 18.91 5.14 -8.19
N LYS A 331 17.61 5.33 -8.46
CA LYS A 331 17.11 6.05 -9.64
C LYS A 331 16.31 7.31 -9.31
N PHE A 332 16.25 7.72 -8.05
CA PHE A 332 15.56 8.93 -7.62
C PHE A 332 16.30 9.60 -6.45
N GLN A 333 16.23 10.93 -6.42
CA GLN A 333 17.09 11.77 -5.54
C GLN A 333 16.45 12.08 -4.19
N GLN A 334 15.17 11.81 -4.02
CA GLN A 334 14.39 12.16 -2.84
C GLN A 334 14.94 11.53 -1.55
N PRO A 335 14.85 12.22 -0.39
CA PRO A 335 15.12 11.63 0.90
C PRO A 335 14.28 10.39 1.16
N ILE A 336 14.87 9.41 1.85
CA ILE A 336 14.23 8.13 2.15
C ILE A 336 14.23 7.93 3.66
N MET A 337 13.06 7.64 4.22
CA MET A 337 12.90 7.11 5.57
C MET A 337 12.47 5.65 5.48
N ILE A 338 13.24 4.73 6.06
CA ILE A 338 12.86 3.33 6.19
C ILE A 338 12.42 3.06 7.62
N LEU A 339 11.24 2.46 7.79
CA LEU A 339 10.69 2.02 9.06
C LEU A 339 10.58 0.50 9.06
N HIS A 340 11.18 -0.21 10.02
CA HIS A 340 11.06 -1.67 10.10
C HIS A 340 11.09 -2.19 11.55
N ALA A 341 10.07 -2.98 11.91
CA ALA A 341 10.04 -3.72 13.16
C ALA A 341 10.83 -5.03 13.07
N GLU A 342 11.60 -5.37 14.11
CA GLU A 342 12.40 -6.60 14.12
C GLU A 342 11.58 -7.87 14.24
N ASP A 343 10.37 -7.78 14.79
CA ASP A 343 9.44 -8.89 14.93
C ASP A 343 8.48 -9.02 13.73
N ASP A 344 8.83 -8.44 12.59
CA ASP A 344 8.12 -8.64 11.33
C ASP A 344 8.35 -10.05 10.77
N TYR A 345 7.33 -10.89 10.90
CA TYR A 345 7.30 -12.26 10.37
C TYR A 345 6.73 -12.37 8.96
N VAL A 346 6.22 -11.27 8.39
CA VAL A 346 5.69 -11.23 7.02
C VAL A 346 6.83 -10.84 6.08
N VAL A 347 7.47 -9.70 6.33
CA VAL A 347 8.65 -9.24 5.60
C VAL A 347 9.84 -9.20 6.57
N PRO A 348 10.75 -10.19 6.53
CA PRO A 348 11.86 -10.25 7.45
C PRO A 348 12.68 -8.95 7.51
N PHE A 349 12.97 -8.46 8.73
CA PHE A 349 13.74 -7.23 9.01
C PHE A 349 15.03 -7.09 8.19
N GLN A 350 15.71 -8.22 7.92
CA GLN A 350 16.96 -8.25 7.17
C GLN A 350 16.80 -7.70 5.74
N LEU A 351 15.61 -7.80 5.14
CA LEU A 351 15.32 -7.24 3.82
C LEU A 351 15.36 -5.72 3.82
N GLY A 352 14.67 -5.09 4.78
CA GLY A 352 14.66 -3.63 4.90
C GLY A 352 16.05 -3.09 5.22
N TYR A 353 16.78 -3.76 6.12
CA TYR A 353 18.17 -3.38 6.40
C TYR A 353 19.10 -3.59 5.20
N LYS A 354 18.90 -4.65 4.41
CA LYS A 354 19.66 -4.87 3.16
C LYS A 354 19.36 -3.77 2.14
N LEU A 355 18.09 -3.37 1.98
CA LEU A 355 17.71 -2.27 1.10
C LEU A 355 18.34 -0.94 1.54
N TYR A 356 18.35 -0.67 2.85
CA TYR A 356 19.04 0.49 3.42
C TYR A 356 20.53 0.52 3.05
N ARG A 357 21.23 -0.61 3.19
CA ARG A 357 22.64 -0.73 2.79
C ARG A 357 22.84 -0.48 1.29
N ILE A 358 21.99 -1.05 0.44
CA ILE A 358 22.03 -0.83 -1.00
C ILE A 358 21.84 0.65 -1.32
N ALA A 359 20.90 1.34 -0.67
CA ALA A 359 20.67 2.76 -0.87
C ALA A 359 21.93 3.59 -0.52
N LEU A 360 22.57 3.29 0.61
CA LEU A 360 23.82 3.98 1.02
C LEU A 360 24.97 3.75 0.04
N ASP A 361 25.07 2.55 -0.53
CA ASP A 361 26.18 2.15 -1.39
C ASP A 361 25.99 2.64 -2.84
N THR A 362 24.75 2.87 -3.29
CA THR A 362 24.43 3.12 -4.71
C THR A 362 23.92 4.54 -5.02
N ARG A 363 23.32 5.24 -4.05
CA ARG A 363 22.80 6.60 -4.27
C ARG A 363 23.92 7.65 -4.26
N GLY A 364 23.73 8.72 -5.02
CA GLY A 364 24.67 9.84 -5.05
C GLY A 364 24.81 10.52 -3.68
N LYS A 365 26.03 10.90 -3.29
CA LYS A 365 26.29 11.56 -1.99
C LYS A 365 25.60 12.92 -1.83
N SER A 366 25.21 13.55 -2.93
CA SER A 366 24.47 14.82 -2.94
C SER A 366 22.95 14.64 -2.92
N TRP A 367 22.45 13.41 -3.04
CA TRP A 367 21.01 13.14 -3.01
C TRP A 367 20.47 13.22 -1.59
N GLY A 368 19.14 13.32 -1.47
CA GLY A 368 18.44 13.33 -0.19
C GLY A 368 18.83 12.14 0.69
N PRO A 369 19.00 12.36 2.01
CA PRO A 369 19.58 11.37 2.90
C PRO A 369 18.71 10.14 3.07
N ILE A 370 19.30 9.11 3.69
CA ILE A 370 18.63 7.85 3.96
C ILE A 370 18.61 7.64 5.48
N GLU A 371 17.42 7.69 6.07
CA GLU A 371 17.17 7.37 7.47
C GLU A 371 16.67 5.94 7.60
N PHE A 372 17.14 5.23 8.63
CA PHE A 372 16.66 3.89 8.96
C PHE A 372 16.26 3.83 10.43
N HIS A 373 14.96 3.70 10.69
CA HIS A 373 14.40 3.61 12.03
C HIS A 373 13.98 2.16 12.30
N ARG A 374 14.76 1.53 13.18
CA ARG A 374 14.52 0.19 13.69
C ARG A 374 13.58 0.25 14.89
N PHE A 375 12.54 -0.57 14.89
CA PHE A 375 11.67 -0.77 16.04
C PHE A 375 11.95 -2.11 16.69
N ASP A 376 12.29 -2.08 17.99
CA ASP A 376 12.70 -3.26 18.75
C ASP A 376 11.60 -4.33 18.81
N GLY A 377 11.97 -5.60 18.59
CA GLY A 377 11.02 -6.72 18.52
C GLY A 377 10.32 -7.06 19.84
N SER A 378 10.75 -6.50 20.97
CA SER A 378 10.02 -6.57 22.24
C SER A 378 8.74 -5.72 22.24
N ARG A 379 8.65 -4.71 21.36
CA ARG A 379 7.51 -3.78 21.26
C ARG A 379 6.27 -4.38 20.59
N LYS A 380 6.42 -5.51 19.90
CA LYS A 380 5.32 -6.27 19.27
C LYS A 380 4.53 -5.53 18.20
N PHE A 381 5.21 -4.66 17.44
CA PHE A 381 4.58 -3.94 16.32
C PHE A 381 4.40 -4.83 15.08
N GLY A 382 5.30 -5.79 14.87
CA GLY A 382 5.27 -6.68 13.72
C GLY A 382 5.13 -5.93 12.40
N HIS A 383 4.42 -6.54 11.45
CA HIS A 383 4.33 -6.02 10.08
C HIS A 383 3.46 -4.77 9.89
N LYS A 384 2.57 -4.46 10.85
CA LYS A 384 1.43 -3.55 10.61
C LYS A 384 1.27 -2.43 11.63
N TYR A 385 1.87 -2.55 12.81
CA TYR A 385 1.48 -1.72 13.95
C TYR A 385 2.57 -0.73 14.39
N ILE A 386 3.54 -0.42 13.51
CA ILE A 386 4.52 0.65 13.74
C ILE A 386 3.80 2.00 13.98
N CYS A 387 2.61 2.19 13.40
CA CYS A 387 1.75 3.35 13.63
C CYS A 387 1.40 3.64 15.11
N TYR A 388 1.53 2.65 16.00
CA TYR A 388 1.30 2.82 17.44
C TYR A 388 2.57 3.16 18.23
N ALA A 389 3.72 3.31 17.57
CA ALA A 389 4.94 3.71 18.23
C ALA A 389 4.86 5.19 18.69
N PRO A 390 4.98 5.51 20.00
CA PRO A 390 4.94 6.87 20.52
C PRO A 390 5.99 7.81 19.92
N GLU A 391 7.12 7.27 19.47
CA GLU A 391 8.18 8.02 18.79
C GLU A 391 7.85 8.37 17.32
N LEU A 392 6.98 7.60 16.67
CA LEU A 392 6.71 7.74 15.23
C LEU A 392 6.13 9.11 14.82
N PRO A 393 5.16 9.71 15.52
CA PRO A 393 4.67 11.06 15.21
C PRO A 393 5.79 12.09 15.04
N GLU A 394 6.80 12.03 15.90
CA GLU A 394 7.90 12.98 15.93
C GLU A 394 8.92 12.67 14.82
N LEU A 395 9.19 11.39 14.55
CA LEU A 395 10.03 10.99 13.42
C LEU A 395 9.45 11.50 12.08
N ILE A 396 8.15 11.29 11.85
CA ILE A 396 7.48 11.74 10.63
C ILE A 396 7.54 13.26 10.52
N LYS A 397 7.21 13.99 11.60
CA LYS A 397 7.28 15.46 11.61
C LYS A 397 8.66 15.98 11.27
N ASN A 398 9.70 15.41 11.86
CA ASN A 398 11.07 15.83 11.60
C ASN A 398 11.48 15.59 10.15
N PHE A 399 11.17 14.40 9.60
CA PHE A 399 11.45 14.10 8.20
C PHE A 399 10.69 15.01 7.24
N VAL A 400 9.39 15.20 7.45
CA VAL A 400 8.58 16.10 6.62
C VAL A 400 9.07 17.54 6.71
N ASN A 401 9.33 18.06 7.91
CA ASN A 401 9.76 19.45 8.10
C ASN A 401 11.15 19.71 7.54
N ASN A 402 12.09 18.77 7.71
CA ASN A 402 13.45 18.89 7.18
C ASN A 402 13.45 18.98 5.66
N TYR A 403 12.58 18.23 4.99
CA TYR A 403 12.57 18.10 3.53
C TYR A 403 11.38 18.80 2.86
N HIS A 404 10.66 19.64 3.59
CA HIS A 404 9.48 20.36 3.10
C HIS A 404 9.80 21.33 1.95
N LYS A 405 11.00 21.92 1.96
CA LYS A 405 11.42 22.98 1.02
C LYS A 405 12.47 22.54 0.00
N ASP A 406 13.16 21.43 0.25
CA ASP A 406 14.28 21.00 -0.57
C ASP A 406 13.80 20.37 -1.89
N ILE A 407 14.37 20.83 -3.00
CA ILE A 407 14.37 20.15 -4.31
C ILE A 407 15.81 19.69 -4.49
N PHE A 408 16.02 18.38 -4.66
CA PHE A 408 17.34 17.73 -4.69
C PHE A 408 17.78 17.38 -6.09
#